data_AF-A0A0Q4FTE4-F1
#
_entry.id   AF-A0A0Q4FTE4-F1
#
_cell.length_a   1.000
_cell.length_b   1.000
_cell.length_c   1.000
_cell.angle_alpha   90.00
_cell.angle_beta   90.00
_cell.angle_gamma   90.00
#
_symmetry.space_group_name_H-M   'P 1'
#
loop_
_entity.id
_entity.type
_entity.pdbx_description
1 polymer ?
#
loop_
_entity_poly.entity_id
_entity_poly.type
_entity_poly.pdbx_seq_one_letter_code
_entity_poly.pdbx_strand_id
1 'polypeptide(L)' 'MDTATLTTAERAIELASSGACRSVNEIRQTLRREGRDDVHTTLNTPAINMAIVAAIRASATHGVLSG' A
#
# COMPACT_ATOMS: atom_id res chain seq x y z
N MET A 1 12.61 1.08 -21.16
CA MET A 1 12.25 1.21 -19.73
C MET A 1 10.75 1.00 -19.67
N ASP A 2 10.30 -0.23 -19.54
CA ASP A 2 8.88 -0.54 -19.39
C ASP A 2 8.42 -0.03 -18.02
N THR A 3 7.96 1.22 -17.98
CA THR A 3 7.18 1.75 -16.85
C THR A 3 5.80 1.10 -16.92
N ALA A 4 5.72 -0.19 -16.61
CA ALA A 4 4.46 -0.87 -16.44
C ALA A 4 3.66 -0.05 -15.41
N THR A 5 2.53 0.50 -15.82
CA THR A 5 1.60 1.21 -14.94
C THR A 5 1.22 0.29 -13.80
N LEU A 6 1.77 0.54 -12.61
CA LEU A 6 1.46 -0.19 -11.38
C LEU A 6 -0.04 -0.19 -11.18
N THR A 7 -0.59 -1.40 -11.02
CA THR A 7 -1.98 -1.57 -10.60
C THR A 7 -2.20 -0.93 -9.23
N THR A 8 -3.45 -0.60 -8.91
CA THR A 8 -3.82 -0.01 -7.62
C THR A 8 -3.40 -0.89 -6.43
N ALA A 9 -3.44 -2.21 -6.61
CA ALA A 9 -2.96 -3.19 -5.62
C ALA A 9 -1.43 -3.14 -5.43
N GLU A 10 -0.66 -3.15 -6.51
CA GLU A 10 0.80 -3.10 -6.43
C GLU A 10 1.28 -1.79 -5.81
N ARG A 11 0.67 -0.65 -6.21
CA ARG A 11 0.98 0.65 -5.61
C ARG A 11 0.64 0.68 -4.11
N ALA A 12 -0.45 0.04 -3.69
CA ALA A 12 -0.80 -0.06 -2.27
C ALA A 12 0.27 -0.81 -1.46
N ILE A 13 0.79 -1.91 -2.02
CA ILE A 13 1.85 -2.71 -1.39
C ILE A 13 3.17 -1.92 -1.33
N GLU A 14 3.50 -1.17 -2.38
CA GLU A 14 4.67 -0.30 -2.41
C GLU A 14 4.59 0.77 -1.30
N LEU A 15 3.46 1.47 -1.18
CA LEU A 15 3.22 2.47 -0.13
C LEU A 15 3.33 1.85 1.28
N ALA A 16 2.76 0.66 1.49
CA ALA A 16 2.87 -0.06 2.75
C ALA A 16 4.33 -0.45 3.08
N SER A 17 5.07 -0.94 2.08
CA SER A 17 6.45 -1.42 2.24
C SER A 17 7.45 -0.30 2.43
N SER A 18 7.19 0.88 1.83
CA SER A 18 8.02 2.08 2.00
C SER A 18 8.01 2.65 3.41
N GLY A 19 7.03 2.27 4.24
CA GLY A 19 6.81 2.86 5.57
C GLY A 19 6.20 4.27 5.52
N ALA A 20 5.91 4.82 4.34
CA ALA A 20 5.27 6.13 4.18
C ALA A 20 3.82 6.14 4.69
N CYS A 21 3.15 4.99 4.71
CA CYS A 21 1.81 4.81 5.26
C CYS A 21 1.82 3.76 6.38
N ARG A 22 1.11 4.05 7.48
CA ARG A 22 0.99 3.19 8.67
C ARG A 22 -0.37 2.52 8.79
N SER A 23 -1.31 2.83 7.90
CA SER A 23 -2.63 2.19 7.88
C SER A 23 -3.17 2.02 6.45
N VAL A 24 -4.07 1.05 6.28
CA VAL A 24 -4.83 0.84 5.03
C VAL A 24 -5.59 2.11 4.63
N ASN A 25 -6.08 2.87 5.61
CA ASN A 25 -6.83 4.10 5.35
C ASN A 25 -5.94 5.21 4.76
N GLU A 26 -4.72 5.36 5.26
CA GLU A 26 -3.74 6.29 4.68
C GLU A 26 -3.39 5.90 3.25
N ILE A 27 -3.17 4.61 2.99
CA ILE A 27 -2.91 4.09 1.65
C ILE A 27 -4.07 4.43 0.70
N ARG A 28 -5.31 4.21 1.12
CA ARG A 28 -6.51 4.58 0.34
C ARG A 28 -6.54 6.08 0.02
N GLN A 29 -6.25 6.94 0.99
CA GLN A 29 -6.23 8.38 0.78
C GLN A 29 -5.14 8.80 -0.21
N THR A 30 -3.94 8.26 -0.06
CA THR A 30 -2.81 8.52 -0.97
C THR A 30 -3.14 8.09 -2.40
N LEU A 31 -3.67 6.88 -2.60
CA LEU A 31 -4.02 6.39 -3.93
C LEU A 31 -5.13 7.23 -4.59
N ARG A 32 -6.11 7.72 -3.82
CA ARG A 32 -7.12 8.64 -4.35
C ARG A 32 -6.53 9.99 -4.76
N ARG A 33 -5.57 10.52 -3.99
CA ARG A 33 -4.85 11.75 -4.38
C ARG A 33 -4.00 11.56 -5.63
N GLU A 34 -3.51 10.34 -5.85
CA GLU A 34 -2.83 9.94 -7.09
C GLU A 34 -3.81 9.71 -8.27
N GLY A 35 -5.11 9.90 -8.09
CA GLY A 35 -6.13 9.78 -9.15
C GLY A 35 -6.59 8.36 -9.45
N ARG A 36 -6.40 7.41 -8.52
CA ARG A 36 -6.92 6.04 -8.67
C ARG A 36 -8.35 5.95 -8.15
N ASP A 37 -9.30 5.78 -9.05
CA ASP A 37 -10.74 5.74 -8.74
C ASP A 37 -11.21 4.36 -8.25
N ASP A 38 -10.50 3.29 -8.62
CA ASP A 38 -10.83 1.90 -8.31
C ASP A 38 -10.40 1.45 -6.90
N VAL A 39 -9.79 2.35 -6.11
CA VAL A 39 -9.22 2.10 -4.78
C VAL A 39 -10.17 1.36 -3.85
N HIS A 40 -11.45 1.74 -3.84
CA HIS A 40 -12.44 1.08 -2.99
C HIS A 40 -12.74 -0.34 -3.45
N THR A 41 -12.91 -0.57 -4.75
CA THR A 41 -13.23 -1.90 -5.29
C THR A 41 -12.04 -2.84 -5.12
N THR A 42 -10.83 -2.36 -5.42
CA THR A 42 -9.60 -3.16 -5.40
C THR A 42 -9.13 -3.49 -3.98
N LEU A 43 -9.17 -2.52 -3.05
CA LEU A 43 -8.66 -2.69 -1.68
C LEU A 43 -9.70 -3.18 -0.68
N ASN A 44 -10.94 -3.45 -1.10
CA ASN A 44 -11.97 -4.00 -0.20
C ASN A 44 -12.00 -5.53 -0.19
N THR A 45 -11.19 -6.19 -1.02
CA THR A 45 -11.07 -7.64 -0.96
C THR A 45 -10.27 -8.07 0.29
N PRO A 46 -10.69 -9.13 1.01
CA PRO A 46 -9.99 -9.59 2.21
C PRO A 46 -8.52 -9.94 1.96
N ALA A 47 -8.21 -10.55 0.81
CA ALA A 47 -6.85 -10.95 0.44
C ALA A 47 -5.91 -9.75 0.32
N ILE A 48 -6.33 -8.69 -0.40
CA ILE A 48 -5.54 -7.47 -0.57
C ILE A 48 -5.36 -6.75 0.76
N ASN A 49 -6.41 -6.64 1.58
CA ASN A 49 -6.31 -6.05 2.91
C ASN A 49 -5.28 -6.77 3.79
N MET A 50 -5.29 -8.11 3.79
CA MET A 50 -4.31 -8.90 4.55
C MET A 50 -2.88 -8.68 4.05
N ALA A 51 -2.68 -8.63 2.73
CA ALA A 51 -1.36 -8.35 2.15
C ALA A 51 -0.82 -6.97 2.55
N ILE A 52 -1.68 -5.94 2.52
CA ILE A 52 -1.30 -4.57 2.91
C ILE A 52 -0.95 -4.51 4.40
N VAL A 53 -1.78 -5.11 5.26
CA VAL A 53 -1.52 -5.12 6.71
C VAL A 53 -0.21 -5.86 7.01
N ALA A 54 0.06 -6.98 6.33
CA ALA A 54 1.32 -7.69 6.46
C ALA A 54 2.52 -6.82 6.05
N ALA A 55 2.41 -6.11 4.92
CA ALA A 55 3.46 -5.20 4.44
C ALA A 55 3.72 -4.02 5.40
N ILE A 56 2.67 -3.40 5.95
CA ILE A 56 2.80 -2.34 6.97
C ILE A 56 3.52 -2.86 8.23
N ARG A 57 3.17 -4.07 8.69
CA ARG A 57 3.82 -4.67 9.85
C ARG A 57 5.29 -5.02 9.60
N ALA A 58 5.59 -5.51 8.39
CA ALA A 58 6.95 -5.83 7.98
C ALA A 58 7.82 -4.56 7.88
N SER A 59 7.30 -3.48 7.31
CA SER A 59 8.03 -2.20 7.22
C SER A 59 8.25 -1.56 8.59
N ALA A 60 7.26 -1.64 9.49
CA ALA A 60 7.43 -1.20 10.88
C ALA A 60 8.54 -1.97 11.60
N THR A 61 8.66 -3.28 11.37
CA THR A 61 9.71 -4.11 11.98
C THR A 61 11.10 -3.77 11.43
N HIS A 62 11.22 -3.53 10.12
CA HIS A 62 12.49 -3.11 9.52
C HIS A 62 12.93 -1.70 9.96
N GLY A 63 11.99 -0.77 10.19
CA GLY A 63 12.30 0.57 10.67
C GLY A 63 12.90 0.59 12.09
N VAL A 64 12.58 -0.40 12.93
CA VAL A 64 13.10 -0.52 14.30
C VAL A 64 14.55 -1.01 14.35
N LEU A 65 15.04 -1.71 13.31
CA LEU A 65 16.42 -2.22 13.25
C LEU A 65 17.42 -1.23 12.64
N SER A 66 16.96 -0.04 12.22
CA SER A 66 17.80 1.02 11.64
C SER A 66 17.98 2.23 12.58
N GLY A 67 17.57 2.12 13.85
CA GLY A 67 17.65 3.19 14.86
C GLY A 67 18.58 2.86 16.00
#